data_AF-A0A182EFD5-F1
#
_entry.id   AF-A0A182EFD5-F1
#
_cell.length_a   1.000
_cell.length_b   1.000
_cell.length_c   1.000
_cell.angle_alpha   90.00
_cell.angle_beta   90.00
_cell.angle_gamma   90.00
#
_symmetry.space_group_name_H-M   'P 1'
#
loop_
_entity.id
_entity.type
_entity.pdbx_description
1 polymer ?
#
loop_
_entity_poly.entity_id
_entity_poly.type
_entity_poly.pdbx_seq_one_letter_code
_entity_poly.pdbx_strand_id
1 'polypeptide(L)'
;EQGDFFLIGDSRSEAENQQMKKLLDNFEQILRLQKKVHLVLDDPTGNSYIQSLNAPMDDSRLKKEFYERTNEQNDELGLNDMKTENYSQLEIINEYE
;
A
#
# COMPACT_ATOMS: atom_id res chain seq x y z
N GLU A 1 -10.11 -9.31 -21.10
CA GLU A 1 -9.48 -10.62 -20.83
C GLU A 1 -9.00 -10.64 -19.39
N GLN A 2 -9.31 -11.75 -18.73
CA GLN A 2 -8.61 -12.41 -17.63
C GLN A 2 -8.27 -11.65 -16.35
N GLY A 3 -8.95 -12.11 -15.30
CA GLY A 3 -8.54 -11.99 -13.91
C GLY A 3 -9.61 -12.61 -13.02
N ASP A 4 -10.09 -13.83 -13.33
CA ASP A 4 -10.82 -14.61 -12.34
C ASP A 4 -9.89 -14.76 -11.15
N PHE A 5 -10.29 -14.10 -10.06
CA PHE A 5 -9.46 -13.83 -8.91
C PHE A 5 -9.03 -15.16 -8.29
N PHE A 6 -7.71 -15.39 -8.20
CA PHE A 6 -7.02 -16.58 -7.69
C PHE A 6 -7.42 -17.00 -6.24
N LEU A 7 -8.40 -16.33 -5.64
CA LEU A 7 -8.84 -16.53 -4.26
C LEU A 7 -10.03 -17.49 -4.09
N ILE A 8 -10.67 -17.98 -5.14
CA ILE A 8 -11.77 -18.96 -5.03
C ILE A 8 -11.33 -20.28 -5.72
N GLY A 9 -10.50 -21.05 -5.00
CA GLY A 9 -10.24 -22.45 -5.37
C GLY A 9 -11.43 -23.34 -5.00
N ASP A 10 -11.72 -24.34 -5.80
CA ASP A 10 -12.79 -25.34 -5.59
C ASP A 10 -12.56 -26.23 -4.36
N SER A 11 -11.33 -26.28 -3.86
CA SER A 11 -10.90 -27.14 -2.75
C SER A 11 -11.20 -26.57 -1.35
N ARG A 12 -11.87 -25.42 -1.24
CA ARG A 12 -12.24 -24.78 0.04
C ARG A 12 -13.55 -25.30 0.62
N SER A 13 -13.69 -25.23 1.93
CA SER A 13 -14.94 -25.61 2.59
C SER A 13 -16.11 -24.68 2.22
N GLU A 14 -17.33 -25.18 2.26
CA GLU A 14 -18.54 -24.38 1.99
C GLU A 14 -18.64 -23.15 2.91
N ALA A 15 -18.20 -23.29 4.16
CA ALA A 15 -18.20 -22.21 5.14
C ALA A 15 -17.27 -21.06 4.73
N GLU A 16 -16.06 -21.36 4.25
CA GLU A 16 -15.11 -20.35 3.75
C GLU A 16 -15.63 -19.64 2.50
N ASN A 17 -16.26 -20.39 1.59
CA ASN A 17 -16.88 -19.81 0.40
C ASN A 17 -18.01 -18.84 0.76
N GLN A 18 -18.83 -19.18 1.77
CA GLN A 18 -19.87 -18.28 2.27
C GLN A 18 -19.30 -17.02 2.93
N GLN A 19 -18.21 -17.14 3.70
CA GLN A 19 -17.53 -15.99 4.30
C GLN A 19 -16.94 -15.07 3.23
N MET A 20 -16.31 -15.64 2.20
CA MET A 20 -15.78 -14.88 1.07
C MET A 20 -16.90 -14.15 0.30
N LYS A 21 -18.02 -14.83 0.03
CA LYS A 21 -19.17 -14.19 -0.62
C LYS A 21 -19.69 -13.00 0.18
N LYS A 22 -19.79 -13.13 1.51
CA LYS A 22 -20.17 -12.02 2.39
C LYS A 22 -19.16 -10.86 2.34
N LEU A 23 -17.87 -11.16 2.23
CA LEU A 23 -16.82 -10.13 2.09
C LEU A 23 -17.02 -9.33 0.78
N LEU A 24 -17.22 -10.03 -0.34
CA LEU A 24 -17.44 -9.40 -1.65
C LEU A 24 -18.72 -8.56 -1.67
N ASP A 25 -19.82 -9.08 -1.13
CA ASP A 25 -21.08 -8.33 -1.00
C ASP A 25 -20.89 -7.04 -0.18
N ASN A 26 -20.02 -7.05 0.83
CA ASN A 26 -19.70 -5.84 1.59
C ASN A 26 -18.93 -4.82 0.73
N PHE A 27 -17.97 -5.25 -0.07
CA PHE A 27 -17.26 -4.37 -1.00
C PHE A 27 -18.20 -3.77 -2.04
N GLU A 28 -19.12 -4.57 -2.61
CA GLU A 28 -20.12 -4.05 -3.55
C GLU A 28 -21.00 -2.96 -2.91
N GLN A 29 -21.44 -3.16 -1.66
CA GLN A 29 -22.23 -2.16 -0.94
C GLN A 29 -21.45 -0.87 -0.68
N ILE A 30 -20.14 -0.97 -0.43
CA ILE A 30 -19.26 0.20 -0.25
C ILE A 30 -19.11 0.95 -1.58
N LEU A 31 -18.86 0.24 -2.68
CA LEU A 31 -18.73 0.83 -4.02
C LEU A 31 -20.03 1.51 -4.48
N ARG A 32 -21.19 0.96 -4.11
CA ARG A 32 -22.51 1.56 -4.35
C ARG A 32 -22.87 2.68 -3.37
N LEU A 33 -21.97 3.08 -2.48
CA LEU A 33 -22.17 4.10 -1.44
C LEU A 33 -23.33 3.80 -0.48
N GLN A 34 -23.72 2.52 -0.35
CA GLN A 34 -24.79 2.07 0.55
C GLN A 34 -24.29 1.82 1.97
N LYS A 35 -22.96 1.68 2.15
CA LYS A 35 -22.31 1.45 3.43
C LYS A 35 -21.22 2.50 3.67
N LYS A 36 -21.31 3.22 4.80
CA LYS A 36 -20.25 4.12 5.26
C LYS A 36 -19.11 3.33 5.86
N VAL A 37 -17.88 3.70 5.50
CA VAL A 37 -16.65 3.08 5.99
C VAL A 37 -15.57 4.12 6.27
N HIS A 38 -14.59 3.73 7.08
CA HIS A 38 -13.36 4.48 7.26
C HIS A 38 -12.26 3.78 6.47
N LEU A 39 -11.67 4.48 5.50
CA LEU A 39 -10.50 4.02 4.77
C LEU A 39 -9.25 4.53 5.49
N VAL A 40 -8.45 3.63 6.03
CA VAL A 40 -7.12 3.93 6.58
C VAL A 40 -6.10 3.54 5.52
N LEU A 41 -5.33 4.53 5.05
CA LEU A 41 -4.23 4.31 4.14
C LEU A 41 -2.93 4.61 4.90
N ASP A 42 -2.21 3.54 5.22
CA ASP A 42 -0.93 3.61 5.92
C ASP A 42 0.19 3.29 4.93
N ASP A 43 1.03 4.28 4.65
CA ASP A 43 2.15 4.18 3.70
C ASP A 43 3.43 4.72 4.36
N PRO A 44 4.34 3.82 4.79
CA PRO A 44 5.61 4.21 5.40
C PRO A 44 6.49 5.08 4.50
N THR A 45 6.32 5.00 3.18
CA THR A 45 7.10 5.78 2.21
C THR A 45 6.56 7.19 2.00
N GLY A 46 5.31 7.45 2.41
CA GLY A 46 4.65 8.74 2.24
C GLY A 46 4.33 9.11 0.79
N ASN A 47 4.36 8.15 -0.15
CA ASN A 47 4.13 8.41 -1.57
C ASN A 47 2.66 8.26 -2.00
N SER A 48 1.81 7.76 -1.10
CA SER A 48 0.38 7.64 -1.30
C SER A 48 -0.34 8.99 -1.15
N TYR A 49 -1.38 9.21 -1.96
CA TYR A 49 -2.14 10.46 -1.98
C TYR A 49 -3.65 10.23 -2.05
N ILE A 50 -4.40 10.96 -1.20
CA ILE A 50 -5.85 11.08 -1.25
C ILE A 50 -6.22 12.54 -1.50
N GLN A 51 -7.00 12.78 -2.56
CA GLN A 51 -7.47 14.11 -2.92
C GLN A 51 -8.53 14.60 -1.91
N SER A 52 -8.31 15.79 -1.36
CA SER A 52 -9.34 16.53 -0.64
C SER A 52 -10.25 17.26 -1.62
N LEU A 53 -11.56 17.06 -1.53
CA LEU A 53 -12.54 17.74 -2.38
C LEU A 53 -12.80 19.19 -1.95
N ASN A 54 -12.41 19.55 -0.72
CA ASN A 54 -12.63 20.89 -0.15
C ASN A 54 -11.39 21.79 -0.23
N ALA A 55 -10.30 21.34 -0.84
CA ALA A 55 -9.06 22.10 -0.91
C ALA A 55 -9.29 23.50 -1.53
N PRO A 56 -8.72 24.59 -0.97
CA PRO A 56 -7.68 24.61 0.07
C PRO A 56 -8.19 24.56 1.52
N MET A 57 -9.50 24.45 1.75
CA MET A 57 -10.07 24.34 3.10
C MET A 57 -9.87 22.94 3.68
N ASP A 58 -9.89 22.85 5.01
CA ASP A 58 -9.82 21.57 5.71
C ASP A 58 -11.07 20.70 5.43
N ASP A 59 -10.86 19.43 5.11
CA ASP A 59 -11.94 18.44 4.97
C ASP A 59 -12.09 17.65 6.27
N SER A 60 -13.23 17.81 6.95
CA SER A 60 -13.51 17.13 8.22
C SER A 60 -13.56 15.59 8.11
N ARG A 61 -13.61 15.04 6.89
CA ARG A 61 -13.66 13.59 6.63
C ARG A 61 -12.28 12.99 6.34
N LEU A 62 -11.25 13.83 6.17
CA LEU A 62 -9.90 13.40 5.85
C LEU A 62 -8.94 13.79 6.97
N LYS A 63 -8.36 12.79 7.63
CA LYS A 63 -7.28 12.98 8.63
C LYS A 63 -5.95 12.54 8.02
N LYS A 64 -4.91 13.34 8.21
CA LYS A 64 -3.53 13.01 7.81
C LYS A 64 -2.66 12.98 9.05
N GLU A 65 -1.88 11.92 9.22
CA GLU A 65 -0.93 11.75 10.31
C GLU A 65 0.44 11.41 9.70
N PHE A 66 1.47 12.12 10.13
CA PHE A 66 2.85 11.84 9.76
C PHE A 66 3.52 11.16 10.95
N TYR A 67 4.30 10.11 10.68
CA TYR A 67 5.00 9.34 11.70
C TYR A 67 6.42 9.02 11.26
N GLU A 68 7.30 8.76 12.22
CA GLU A 68 8.64 8.25 11.94
C GLU A 68 8.56 6.74 11.71
N ARG A 69 9.14 6.28 10.60
CA ARG A 69 9.21 4.85 10.28
C ARG A 69 9.92 4.08 11.37
N THR A 70 9.43 2.87 11.65
CA THR A 70 10.11 1.93 12.53
C THR A 70 11.39 1.40 11.87
N ASN A 71 12.26 0.77 12.67
CA ASN A 71 13.50 0.19 12.14
C ASN A 71 13.20 -0.92 11.13
N GLU A 72 12.20 -1.76 11.41
CA GLU A 72 11.73 -2.85 10.55
C GLU A 72 11.18 -2.31 9.22
N GLN A 73 10.42 -1.20 9.26
CA GLN A 73 9.95 -0.54 8.03
C GLN A 73 11.12 -0.02 7.19
N ASN A 74 12.19 0.48 7.82
CA ASN A 74 13.39 0.91 7.08
C ASN A 74 14.16 -0.29 6.51
N ASP A 75 14.22 -1.42 7.22
CA ASP A 75 14.81 -2.66 6.71
C ASP A 75 14.04 -3.21 5.50
N GLU A 76 12.71 -3.29 5.58
CA GLU A 76 11.85 -3.73 4.48
C GLU A 76 11.99 -2.85 3.23
N LEU A 77 12.23 -1.56 3.42
CA LEU A 77 12.50 -0.60 2.35
C LEU A 77 13.98 -0.63 1.87
N GLY A 78 14.84 -1.45 2.47
CA GLY A 78 16.26 -1.57 2.13
C GLY A 78 17.08 -0.33 2.47
N LEU A 79 16.60 0.51 3.39
CA LEU A 79 17.21 1.80 3.72
C LEU A 79 18.36 1.66 4.70
N ASN A 80 18.30 0.66 5.58
CA ASN A 80 19.35 0.45 6.59
C ASN A 80 20.65 -0.08 5.97
N ASP A 81 20.54 -0.86 4.88
CA ASP A 81 21.68 -1.39 4.13
C ASP A 81 22.14 -0.46 2.98
N MET A 82 21.49 0.68 2.81
CA MET A 82 21.81 1.61 1.75
C MET A 82 23.20 2.21 2.00
N LYS A 83 24.18 1.82 1.18
CA LYS A 83 25.41 2.58 1.07
C LYS A 83 25.03 3.98 0.57
N THR A 84 25.47 5.02 1.26
CA THR A 84 25.22 6.42 0.84
C THR A 84 26.53 7.18 0.59
N GLU A 85 27.66 6.53 0.82
CA GLU A 85 29.01 7.10 0.71
C GLU A 85 29.79 6.48 -0.45
N ASN A 86 30.84 7.18 -0.91
CA ASN A 86 31.80 6.74 -1.94
C ASN A 86 31.26 6.53 -3.37
N TYR A 87 30.02 6.96 -3.67
CA TYR A 87 29.47 6.93 -5.04
C TYR A 87 30.19 7.85 -6.05
N SER A 88 30.89 8.87 -5.55
CA SER A 88 31.66 9.81 -6.37
C SER A 88 33.07 9.32 -6.72
N GLN A 89 33.54 8.24 -6.10
CA GLN A 89 34.84 7.61 -6.35
C GLN A 89 34.61 6.29 -7.08
N LEU A 90 34.05 6.37 -8.30
CA LEU A 90 34.17 5.24 -9.21
C LEU A 90 35.66 5.09 -9.54
N GLU A 91 36.27 4.00 -9.07
CA GLU A 91 37.65 3.67 -9.43
C GLU A 91 37.74 3.66 -10.96
N ILE A 92 38.50 4.60 -11.51
CA ILE A 92 38.83 4.61 -12.94
C ILE A 92 39.65 3.35 -13.15
N ILE A 93 39.03 2.32 -13.72
CA ILE A 93 39.74 1.13 -14.19
C ILE A 93 40.61 1.63 -15.35
N ASN A 94 41.90 1.84 -15.08
CA ASN A 94 42.88 2.09 -16.14
C ASN A 94 43.10 0.76 -16.86
N GLU A 95 42.44 0.59 -18.00
CA GLU A 95 42.59 -0.55 -18.90
C GLU A 95 43.91 -0.44 -19.69
N TYR A 96 45.04 -0.47 -18.98
CA TYR A 96 46.36 -0.66 -19.56
C TYR A 96 47.27 -1.44 -18.61
N GLU A 97 47.10 -2.77 -18.58
CA GLU A 97 48.21 -3.73 -18.57
C GLU A 97 47.93 -4.84 -19.59
#